data_AF-A0A1W1VRE5-F1
#
_entry.id   AF-A0A1W1VRE5-F1
#
_cell.length_a   1.000
_cell.length_b   1.000
_cell.length_c   1.000
_cell.angle_alpha   90.00
_cell.angle_beta   90.00
_cell.angle_gamma   90.00
#
_symmetry.space_group_name_H-M   'P 1'
#
loop_
_entity.id
_entity.type
_entity.pdbx_description
1 polymer ?
#
loop_
_entity_poly.entity_id
_entity_poly.type
_entity_poly.pdbx_seq_one_letter_code
_entity_poly.pdbx_strand_id
1 'polypeptide(L)'
;MTQDGFFSEFIDPKPTGLLFDRVLPDLRLGQYDYIIRDLGYWEKDRDREALRATLPILVASAARWRIRDFEMVESIDSYRIALIDPPEEMLGWLKGAIPATYKLPHAPDPFKMPDEPLIALLEPVLPRAKDFPKRSLWPWRRK
;
A
#
# COMPACT_ATOMS: atom_id res chain seq x y z
N MET A 1 31.82 1.62 6.43
CA MET A 1 30.69 2.49 6.80
C MET A 1 29.43 1.73 6.47
N THR A 2 28.74 1.23 7.49
CA THR A 2 27.56 0.37 7.38
C THR A 2 26.35 1.19 6.93
N GLN A 3 25.73 0.79 5.82
CA GLN A 3 24.50 1.36 5.26
C GLN A 3 23.29 1.26 6.21
N ASP A 4 23.40 0.52 7.31
CA ASP A 4 22.32 0.24 8.25
C ASP A 4 21.86 1.47 9.08
N GLY A 5 22.70 2.50 9.20
CA GLY A 5 22.38 3.70 10.00
C GLY A 5 21.40 4.65 9.31
N PHE A 6 21.53 4.85 8.00
CA PHE A 6 20.79 5.88 7.26
C PHE A 6 19.29 5.59 7.24
N PHE A 7 18.89 4.34 6.95
CA PHE A 7 17.48 3.97 6.90
C PHE A 7 16.81 3.91 8.28
N SER A 8 17.58 3.72 9.36
CA SER A 8 17.02 3.66 10.72
C SER A 8 16.41 5.00 11.16
N GLU A 9 16.92 6.12 10.64
CA GLU A 9 16.37 7.46 10.89
C GLU A 9 15.06 7.72 10.14
N PHE A 10 14.76 6.96 9.09
CA PHE A 10 13.53 7.10 8.29
C PHE A 10 12.38 6.20 8.71
N ILE A 11 12.65 5.18 9.55
CA ILE A 11 11.62 4.29 10.07
C ILE A 11 11.08 4.93 11.35
N ASP A 12 9.97 5.67 11.23
CA ASP A 12 9.29 6.25 12.38
C ASP A 12 8.67 5.12 13.23
N PRO A 13 9.18 4.81 14.44
CA PRO A 13 8.69 3.70 15.26
C PRO A 13 7.23 3.92 15.73
N LYS A 14 6.73 5.15 15.62
CA LYS A 14 5.32 5.51 15.74
C LYS A 14 5.03 6.57 14.67
N PRO A 15 4.34 6.26 13.56
CA PRO A 15 4.16 7.20 12.45
C PRO A 15 3.39 8.43 12.92
N THR A 16 4.10 9.45 13.39
CA THR A 16 3.52 10.69 13.91
C THR A 16 3.33 11.72 12.80
N GLY A 17 3.83 11.43 11.59
CA GLY A 17 3.85 12.33 10.44
C GLY A 17 4.99 13.37 10.51
N LEU A 18 5.60 13.55 11.68
CA LEU A 18 6.56 14.62 11.98
C LEU A 18 7.86 14.51 11.17
N LEU A 19 8.32 13.31 10.85
CA LEU A 19 9.53 13.14 10.04
C LEU A 19 9.28 13.49 8.58
N PHE A 20 8.19 12.98 8.00
CA PHE A 20 7.83 13.28 6.62
C PHE A 20 7.63 14.77 6.40
N ASP A 21 6.98 15.45 7.36
CA ASP A 21 6.78 16.89 7.31
C ASP A 21 8.06 17.71 7.30
N ARG A 22 9.12 17.20 7.92
CA ARG A 22 10.44 17.83 7.90
C ARG A 22 11.17 17.65 6.57
N VAL A 23 11.06 16.47 5.96
CA VAL A 23 11.81 16.13 4.73
C VAL A 23 11.04 16.47 3.45
N LEU A 24 9.71 16.62 3.51
CA LEU A 24 8.88 16.93 2.35
C LEU A 24 9.29 18.22 1.61
N PRO A 25 9.67 19.33 2.28
CA PRO A 25 10.19 20.51 1.59
C PRO A 25 11.42 20.19 0.74
N ASP A 26 12.35 19.40 1.27
CA ASP A 26 13.58 19.02 0.57
C ASP A 26 13.30 18.08 -0.60
N LEU A 27 12.41 17.09 -0.42
CA LEU A 27 11.96 16.20 -1.51
C LEU A 27 11.28 16.97 -2.64
N ARG A 28 10.65 18.12 -2.34
CA ARG A 28 9.98 18.99 -3.32
C ARG A 28 10.91 19.93 -4.08
N LEU A 29 12.22 19.95 -3.81
CA LEU A 29 13.20 20.81 -4.51
C LEU A 29 13.47 20.39 -5.98
N GLY A 30 12.55 19.66 -6.61
CA GLY A 30 12.56 19.36 -8.05
C GLY A 30 13.40 18.16 -8.47
N GLN A 31 13.80 17.30 -7.52
CA GLN A 31 14.61 16.11 -7.82
C GLN A 31 13.78 14.89 -8.24
N TYR A 32 12.47 14.91 -8.01
CA TYR A 32 11.58 13.80 -8.26
C TYR A 32 10.32 14.29 -8.98
N ASP A 33 9.92 13.58 -10.04
CA ASP A 33 8.66 13.83 -10.74
C ASP A 33 7.45 13.46 -9.86
N TYR A 34 7.61 12.43 -9.01
CA TYR A 34 6.56 11.93 -8.13
C TYR A 34 7.12 11.54 -6.76
N ILE A 35 6.36 11.84 -5.71
CA ILE A 35 6.62 11.38 -4.34
C ILE A 35 5.42 10.53 -3.92
N ILE A 36 5.63 9.24 -3.73
CA ILE A 36 4.59 8.31 -3.29
C ILE A 36 4.81 8.02 -1.81
N ARG A 37 3.76 8.19 -1.02
CA ARG A 37 3.76 7.83 0.40
C ARG A 37 2.70 6.78 0.66
N ASP A 38 3.17 5.63 1.12
CA ASP A 38 2.29 4.59 1.64
C ASP A 38 1.91 4.90 3.08
N LEU A 39 0.60 5.00 3.33
CA LEU A 39 0.04 5.22 4.66
C LEU A 39 -0.54 3.93 5.26
N GLY A 40 -0.38 2.78 4.60
CA GLY A 40 -0.91 1.50 5.03
C GLY A 40 -2.44 1.42 4.93
N TYR A 41 -3.05 0.72 5.88
CA TYR A 41 -4.51 0.58 5.93
C TYR A 41 -5.20 1.91 6.24
N TRP A 42 -6.38 2.08 5.65
CA TRP A 42 -7.22 3.23 5.95
C TRP A 42 -7.75 3.16 7.40
N GLU A 43 -7.59 4.28 8.11
CA GLU A 43 -8.12 4.54 9.44
C GLU A 43 -8.57 6.00 9.47
N LYS A 44 -9.65 6.32 10.19
CA LYS A 44 -10.22 7.68 10.24
C LYS A 44 -9.18 8.75 10.62
N ASP A 45 -8.25 8.41 11.53
CA ASP A 45 -7.21 9.34 11.99
C ASP A 45 -6.12 9.61 10.92
N ARG A 46 -6.06 8.79 9.85
CA ARG A 46 -5.10 8.95 8.74
C ARG A 46 -5.63 9.77 7.59
N ASP A 47 -6.94 10.06 7.54
CA ASP A 47 -7.53 10.89 6.48
C ASP A 47 -6.84 12.25 6.39
N ARG A 48 -6.57 12.88 7.55
CA ARG A 48 -5.87 14.17 7.58
C ARG A 48 -4.54 14.11 6.85
N GLU A 49 -3.82 13.01 6.97
CA GLU A 49 -2.50 12.85 6.36
C GLU A 49 -2.59 12.49 4.88
N ALA A 50 -3.52 11.60 4.51
CA ALA A 50 -3.76 11.24 3.13
C ALA A 50 -4.19 12.44 2.28
N LEU A 51 -5.09 13.26 2.82
CA LEU A 51 -5.66 14.43 2.12
C LEU A 51 -4.67 15.61 1.99
N ARG A 52 -3.48 15.52 2.58
CA ARG A 52 -2.38 16.48 2.30
C ARG A 52 -1.66 16.18 0.99
N ALA A 53 -1.86 14.99 0.42
CA ALA A 53 -1.32 14.65 -0.88
C ALA A 53 -2.00 15.46 -1.98
N THR A 54 -1.25 15.79 -3.04
CA THR A 54 -1.81 16.39 -4.26
C THR A 54 -2.80 15.43 -4.94
N LEU A 55 -2.59 14.12 -4.79
CA LEU A 55 -3.45 13.07 -5.31
C LEU A 55 -3.61 11.97 -4.26
N PRO A 56 -4.61 12.07 -3.37
CA PRO A 56 -4.93 11.01 -2.42
C PRO A 56 -5.56 9.82 -3.16
N ILE A 57 -5.01 8.62 -2.94
CA ILE A 57 -5.47 7.39 -3.58
C ILE A 57 -5.85 6.38 -2.49
N LEU A 58 -7.07 5.86 -2.54
CA LEU A 58 -7.51 4.74 -1.72
C LEU A 58 -7.50 3.48 -2.58
N VAL A 59 -6.63 2.54 -2.22
CA VAL A 59 -6.50 1.25 -2.90
C VAL A 59 -7.37 0.22 -2.20
N ALA A 60 -8.19 -0.49 -2.96
CA ALA A 60 -9.08 -1.51 -2.41
C ALA A 60 -9.17 -2.74 -3.31
N SER A 61 -9.39 -3.90 -2.67
CA SER A 61 -9.80 -5.11 -3.40
C SER A 61 -11.25 -4.94 -3.84
N ALA A 62 -11.55 -5.34 -5.08
CA ALA A 62 -12.91 -5.31 -5.60
C ALA A 62 -13.79 -6.48 -5.13
N ALA A 63 -13.62 -6.90 -3.87
CA ALA A 63 -14.47 -7.92 -3.27
C ALA A 63 -15.80 -7.29 -2.83
N ARG A 64 -16.93 -7.92 -3.17
CA ARG A 64 -18.27 -7.37 -2.88
C ARG A 64 -18.48 -7.03 -1.40
N TRP A 65 -17.90 -7.80 -0.48
CA TRP A 65 -18.02 -7.56 0.96
C TRP A 65 -17.22 -6.35 1.47
N ARG A 66 -16.24 -5.84 0.70
CA ARG A 66 -15.43 -4.66 1.06
C ARG A 66 -16.06 -3.35 0.60
N ILE A 67 -17.14 -3.41 -0.16
CA ILE A 67 -17.85 -2.20 -0.62
C ILE A 67 -18.34 -1.36 0.58
N ARG A 68 -18.77 -2.02 1.66
CA ARG A 68 -19.19 -1.34 2.90
C ARG A 68 -18.07 -0.54 3.55
N ASP A 69 -16.81 -0.90 3.30
CA ASP A 69 -15.69 -0.16 3.84
C ASP A 69 -15.65 1.26 3.26
N PHE A 70 -16.08 1.45 2.00
CA PHE A 70 -16.18 2.78 1.40
C PHE A 70 -17.26 3.66 2.04
N GLU A 71 -18.36 3.06 2.48
CA GLU A 71 -19.45 3.79 3.18
C GLU A 71 -18.98 4.34 4.54
N MET A 72 -17.93 3.75 5.12
CA MET A 72 -17.34 4.20 6.38
C MET A 72 -16.37 5.38 6.20
N VAL A 73 -15.94 5.64 4.96
CA VAL A 73 -15.01 6.74 4.64
C VAL A 73 -15.82 8.00 4.37
N GLU A 74 -16.03 8.83 5.40
CA GLU A 74 -16.76 10.11 5.26
C GLU A 74 -16.16 11.03 4.19
N SER A 75 -14.85 10.92 3.96
CA SER A 75 -14.07 11.74 3.01
C SER A 75 -13.90 11.09 1.64
N ILE A 76 -14.67 10.03 1.31
CA ILE A 76 -14.46 9.19 0.12
C ILE A 76 -14.41 9.99 -1.19
N ASP A 77 -15.22 11.05 -1.30
CA ASP A 77 -15.28 11.92 -2.47
C ASP A 77 -13.99 12.71 -2.72
N SER A 78 -13.14 12.82 -1.70
CA SER A 78 -11.83 13.47 -1.81
C SER A 78 -10.76 12.53 -2.36
N TYR A 79 -11.00 11.22 -2.41
CA TYR A 79 -10.05 10.23 -2.88
C TYR A 79 -10.24 9.90 -4.37
N ARG A 80 -9.14 9.48 -5.01
CA ARG A 80 -9.21 8.61 -6.20
C ARG A 80 -9.25 7.17 -5.73
N ILE A 81 -10.22 6.40 -6.18
CA ILE A 81 -10.37 5.00 -5.78
C ILE A 81 -9.68 4.12 -6.81
N ALA A 82 -8.80 3.24 -6.36
CA ALA A 82 -8.09 2.30 -7.22
C ALA A 82 -8.48 0.87 -6.83
N LEU A 83 -9.25 0.22 -7.71
CA LEU A 83 -9.75 -1.13 -7.49
C LEU A 83 -8.83 -2.16 -8.17
N ILE A 84 -8.35 -3.13 -7.40
CA ILE A 84 -7.54 -4.23 -7.93
C ILE A 84 -8.49 -5.28 -8.53
N ASP A 85 -8.36 -5.49 -9.84
CA ASP A 85 -9.08 -6.50 -10.63
C ASP A 85 -10.61 -6.60 -10.37
N PRO A 86 -11.36 -5.48 -10.47
CA PRO A 86 -12.80 -5.49 -10.29
C PRO A 86 -13.57 -6.23 -11.38
N PRO A 87 -14.66 -6.94 -11.03
CA PRO A 87 -15.70 -7.28 -11.98
C PRO A 87 -16.25 -6.00 -12.64
N GLU A 88 -16.46 -6.02 -13.95
CA GLU A 88 -16.89 -4.83 -14.71
C GLU A 88 -18.21 -4.23 -14.20
N GLU A 89 -19.14 -5.07 -13.77
CA GLU A 89 -20.41 -4.64 -13.15
C GLU A 89 -20.15 -3.78 -11.89
N MET A 90 -19.24 -4.21 -11.02
CA MET A 90 -18.88 -3.49 -9.80
C MET A 90 -18.17 -2.18 -10.13
N LEU A 91 -17.25 -2.20 -11.09
CA LEU A 91 -16.57 -0.99 -11.54
C LEU A 91 -17.57 0.03 -12.08
N GLY A 92 -18.55 -0.41 -12.88
CA GLY A 92 -19.62 0.44 -13.41
C GLY A 92 -20.47 1.06 -12.30
N TRP A 93 -20.91 0.25 -11.34
CA TRP A 93 -21.68 0.73 -10.19
C TRP A 93 -20.90 1.73 -9.33
N LEU A 94 -19.65 1.41 -8.96
CA LEU A 94 -18.81 2.30 -8.16
C LEU A 94 -18.45 3.59 -8.91
N LYS A 95 -18.21 3.55 -10.23
CA LYS A 95 -18.02 4.77 -11.03
C LYS A 95 -19.27 5.65 -11.09
N GLY A 96 -20.45 5.06 -11.01
CA GLY A 96 -21.71 5.82 -10.92
C GLY A 96 -21.84 6.60 -9.62
N ALA A 97 -21.38 6.01 -8.50
CA ALA A 97 -21.40 6.66 -7.19
C ALA A 97 -20.19 7.60 -6.97
N ILE A 98 -19.00 7.14 -7.36
CA ILE A 98 -17.71 7.81 -7.18
C ILE A 98 -17.02 7.85 -8.55
N PRO A 99 -17.22 8.91 -9.36
CA PRO A 99 -16.66 9.01 -10.71
C PRO A 99 -15.13 8.88 -10.77
N ALA A 100 -14.48 9.22 -9.67
CA ALA A 100 -13.03 9.12 -9.44
C ALA A 100 -12.51 7.69 -9.20
N THR A 101 -13.21 6.67 -9.71
CA THR A 101 -12.86 5.26 -9.53
C THR A 101 -12.15 4.69 -10.75
N TYR A 102 -11.02 4.01 -10.52
CA TYR A 102 -10.14 3.45 -11.53
C TYR A 102 -9.94 1.96 -11.30
N LYS A 103 -9.72 1.24 -12.40
CA LYS A 103 -9.32 -0.16 -12.40
C LYS A 103 -7.79 -0.23 -12.44
N LEU A 104 -7.20 -0.85 -11.43
CA LEU A 104 -5.82 -1.32 -11.50
C LEU A 104 -5.81 -2.71 -12.15
N PRO A 105 -5.03 -2.91 -13.23
CA PRO A 105 -4.86 -4.24 -13.78
C PRO A 105 -4.24 -5.16 -12.73
N HIS A 106 -4.61 -6.43 -12.74
CA HIS A 106 -3.91 -7.43 -11.95
C HIS A 106 -2.43 -7.43 -12.36
N ALA A 107 -1.56 -7.06 -11.44
CA ALA A 107 -0.13 -7.24 -11.59
C ALA A 107 0.26 -8.57 -10.93
N PRO A 108 1.04 -9.43 -11.60
CA PRO A 108 1.61 -10.59 -10.94
C PRO A 108 2.46 -10.13 -9.75
N ASP A 109 2.61 -11.02 -8.76
CA ASP A 109 3.46 -10.79 -7.59
C ASP A 109 4.79 -10.17 -8.03
N PRO A 110 5.14 -8.96 -7.55
CA PRO A 110 6.35 -8.26 -8.01
C PRO A 110 7.63 -9.04 -7.69
N PHE A 111 7.57 -10.03 -6.79
CA PHE A 111 8.67 -10.93 -6.46
C PHE A 111 8.65 -12.23 -7.28
N LYS A 112 7.72 -12.38 -8.22
CA LYS A 112 7.65 -13.50 -9.18
C LYS A 112 7.87 -13.05 -10.62
N MET A 113 8.38 -11.83 -10.83
CA MET A 113 8.74 -11.37 -12.16
C MET A 113 10.01 -12.11 -12.64
N PRO A 114 10.07 -12.54 -13.91
CA PRO A 114 11.21 -13.27 -14.48
C PRO A 114 12.49 -12.43 -14.56
N ASP A 115 12.39 -11.11 -14.40
CA ASP A 115 13.53 -10.21 -14.39
C ASP A 115 13.96 -9.92 -12.94
N GLU A 116 15.10 -10.50 -12.58
CA GLU A 116 15.78 -10.47 -11.27
C GLU A 116 16.22 -9.10 -10.68
N PRO A 117 16.25 -7.93 -11.38
CA PRO A 117 16.83 -6.71 -10.82
C PRO A 117 16.13 -6.19 -9.55
N LEU A 118 14.80 -6.31 -9.48
CA LEU A 118 14.04 -5.75 -8.36
C LEU A 118 14.21 -6.56 -7.07
N ILE A 119 14.26 -7.90 -7.20
CA ILE A 119 14.50 -8.80 -6.07
C ILE A 119 15.90 -8.57 -5.51
N ALA A 120 16.92 -8.48 -6.36
CA ALA A 120 18.29 -8.19 -5.94
C ALA A 120 18.41 -6.83 -5.24
N LEU A 121 17.70 -5.81 -5.72
CA LEU A 121 17.73 -4.47 -5.15
C LEU A 121 16.99 -4.38 -3.80
N LEU A 122 15.96 -5.20 -3.60
CA LEU A 122 15.15 -5.25 -2.38
C LEU A 122 15.61 -6.32 -1.39
N GLU A 123 16.50 -7.25 -1.77
CA GLU A 123 17.04 -8.32 -0.92
C GLU A 123 17.45 -7.86 0.49
N PRO A 124 18.11 -6.69 0.66
CA PRO A 124 18.54 -6.24 1.99
C PRO A 124 17.38 -5.90 2.94
N VAL A 125 16.22 -5.54 2.39
CA VAL A 125 15.06 -5.04 3.15
C VAL A 125 13.87 -6.00 3.12
N LEU A 126 13.86 -6.99 2.24
CA LEU A 126 12.84 -8.02 2.24
C LEU A 126 12.95 -8.84 3.53
N PRO A 127 11.82 -9.21 4.15
CA PRO A 127 11.84 -10.13 5.27
C PRO A 127 12.47 -11.42 4.78
N ARG A 128 13.72 -11.67 5.19
CA ARG A 128 14.40 -12.94 4.93
C ARG A 128 13.42 -14.01 5.36
N ALA A 129 12.96 -14.83 4.43
CA ALA A 129 12.18 -16.00 4.78
C ALA A 129 13.05 -16.75 5.79
N LYS A 130 12.71 -16.65 7.08
CA LYS A 130 13.25 -17.58 8.05
C LYS A 130 12.87 -18.91 7.45
N ASP A 131 13.87 -19.75 7.17
CA ASP A 131 13.65 -21.15 6.90
C ASP A 131 12.84 -21.68 8.07
N PHE A 132 11.51 -21.64 7.96
CA PHE A 132 10.66 -22.36 8.87
C PHE A 132 10.99 -23.80 8.52
N PRO A 133 11.67 -24.56 9.41
CA PRO A 133 11.86 -25.97 9.16
C PRO A 133 10.47 -26.52 8.87
N LYS A 134 10.32 -27.29 7.78
CA LYS A 134 9.11 -28.03 7.44
C LYS A 134 8.75 -28.96 8.61
N ARG A 135 8.19 -28.42 9.68
CA ARG A 135 7.58 -29.18 10.75
C ARG A 135 6.20 -29.50 10.23
N SER A 136 6.04 -30.76 9.81
CA SER A 136 4.77 -31.37 9.52
C SER A 136 3.81 -31.17 10.70
N LEU A 137 2.95 -30.16 10.59
CA LEU A 137 1.85 -29.93 11.53
C LEU A 137 0.62 -30.66 10.99
N TRP A 138 0.57 -31.97 11.19
CA TRP A 138 -0.68 -32.73 11.04
C TRP A 138 -0.82 -33.76 12.16
N PRO A 139 -1.51 -33.43 13.27
CA PRO A 139 -1.79 -34.38 14.33
C PRO A 139 -3.25 -34.84 14.26
N TRP A 140 -3.68 -35.47 13.17
CA TRP A 140 -4.94 -36.21 13.17
C TRP A 140 -4.78 -37.55 12.45
N ARG A 141 -4.10 -38.47 13.14
CA ARG A 141 -4.44 -39.89 13.11
C ARG A 141 -4.71 -40.31 14.55
N ARG A 142 -5.98 -40.50 14.90
CA ARG A 142 -6.35 -41.41 15.99
C ARG A 142 -6.94 -42.67 15.35
N LYS A 143 -6.56 -43.79 15.96
CA LYS A 143 -6.97 -45.16 15.65
C LYS A 143 -8.48 -45.32 15.63
#